data_AF-A0A0C2ZXW4-F1
#
_entry.id   AF-A0A0C2ZXW4-F1
#
_cell.length_a   1.000
_cell.length_b   1.000
_cell.length_c   1.000
_cell.angle_alpha   90.00
_cell.angle_beta   90.00
_cell.angle_gamma   90.00
#
_symmetry.space_group_name_H-M   'P 1'
#
loop_
_entity.id
_entity.type
_entity.pdbx_description
1 polymer ?
#
loop_
_entity_poly.entity_id
_entity_poly.type
_entity_poly.pdbx_seq_one_letter_code
_entity_poly.pdbx_strand_id
1 'polypeptide(L)'
;MTVVYFALYRKNHFKTKEFRMQEDTIEGFHCNVQAPFEKAGAEIRMTDAKVDFVFPEVPFPSNKIFATMGAQAIEAMVVHHHTLLRKSAIGELFPSDDAVFAHVTHKTAEFFIEALGGAQDFSTQYGHPALRERHFRFLIDEKARDIWLMLYKKTLKDIAFPTQHLEEFWNWIEALSIRMINRRTTFETPKRYPFASIAHEFTPKG
;
A
#
# COMPACT_ATOMS: atom_id res chain seq x y z
N MET A 1 34.76 -15.83 0.56
CA MET A 1 34.57 -17.08 -0.21
C MET A 1 33.97 -18.08 0.77
N THR A 2 32.73 -18.55 0.67
CA THR A 2 32.01 -19.04 -0.51
C THR A 2 30.51 -18.87 -0.32
N VAL A 3 29.88 -18.48 -1.41
CA VAL A 3 28.45 -18.28 -1.64
C VAL A 3 27.73 -19.64 -1.65
N VAL A 4 26.59 -19.76 -0.98
CA VAL A 4 25.61 -20.82 -1.27
C VAL A 4 24.31 -20.15 -1.69
N TYR A 5 24.16 -20.05 -3.01
CA TYR A 5 22.91 -19.85 -3.73
C TYR A 5 21.91 -20.95 -3.31
N PHE A 6 20.72 -20.57 -2.87
CA PHE A 6 19.52 -21.39 -3.06
C PHE A 6 18.65 -20.75 -4.12
N ALA A 7 19.10 -20.86 -5.37
CA ALA A 7 18.20 -20.89 -6.51
C ALA A 7 17.67 -22.32 -6.63
N LEU A 8 16.44 -22.56 -6.14
CA LEU A 8 15.66 -23.72 -6.55
C LEU A 8 14.40 -23.22 -7.26
N TYR A 9 14.62 -22.93 -8.53
CA TYR A 9 13.60 -22.86 -9.57
C TYR A 9 13.02 -24.27 -9.76
N ARG A 10 12.08 -24.69 -8.91
CA ARG A 10 11.33 -25.94 -9.13
C ARG A 10 10.10 -25.59 -9.97
N LYS A 11 10.21 -25.82 -11.28
CA LYS A 11 9.06 -25.97 -12.19
C LYS A 11 8.24 -27.16 -11.72
N ASN A 12 7.39 -26.96 -10.73
CA ASN A 12 6.28 -27.87 -10.47
C ASN A 12 5.10 -27.34 -11.28
N HIS A 13 4.75 -28.08 -12.33
CA HIS A 13 3.45 -28.00 -12.97
C HIS A 13 2.37 -28.41 -11.96
N PHE A 14 2.03 -27.51 -11.04
CA PHE A 14 0.71 -27.54 -10.43
C PHE A 14 -0.26 -27.18 -11.54
N LYS A 15 -1.06 -28.15 -11.97
CA LYS A 15 -2.34 -27.85 -12.60
C LYS A 15 -3.12 -27.04 -11.57
N THR A 16 -3.05 -25.72 -11.64
CA THR A 16 -4.04 -24.86 -11.02
C THR A 16 -5.37 -25.28 -11.63
N LYS A 17 -6.18 -26.02 -10.88
CA LYS A 17 -7.63 -25.91 -11.10
C LYS A 17 -7.88 -24.41 -11.06
N GLU A 18 -8.42 -23.86 -12.16
CA GLU A 18 -9.02 -22.53 -12.13
C GLU A 18 -10.07 -22.56 -11.03
N PHE A 19 -9.68 -22.15 -9.83
CA PHE A 19 -10.62 -21.75 -8.81
C PHE A 19 -11.08 -20.37 -9.28
N ARG A 20 -12.02 -20.40 -10.24
CA ARG A 20 -12.81 -19.24 -10.56
C ARG A 20 -13.64 -18.99 -9.31
N MET A 21 -13.11 -18.14 -8.43
CA MET A 21 -13.95 -17.44 -7.45
C MET A 21 -15.08 -16.85 -8.29
N GLN A 22 -16.29 -17.36 -8.13
CA GLN A 22 -17.46 -16.64 -8.62
C GLN A 22 -17.35 -15.22 -8.08
N GLU A 23 -17.72 -14.24 -8.89
CA GLU A 23 -17.91 -12.84 -8.47
C GLU A 23 -19.10 -12.72 -7.48
N ASP A 24 -19.27 -13.70 -6.62
CA ASP A 24 -20.07 -13.61 -5.43
C ASP A 24 -19.29 -12.65 -4.55
N THR A 25 -19.83 -11.43 -4.43
CA THR A 25 -19.47 -10.45 -3.41
C THR A 25 -19.02 -11.19 -2.16
N ILE A 26 -17.73 -11.10 -1.83
CA ILE A 26 -17.23 -11.59 -0.54
C ILE A 26 -17.95 -10.71 0.49
N GLU A 27 -19.05 -11.23 1.03
CA GLU A 27 -19.79 -10.55 2.07
C GLU A 27 -18.82 -10.28 3.21
N GLY A 28 -18.76 -9.03 3.65
CA GLY A 28 -17.90 -8.63 4.77
C GLY A 28 -18.18 -9.49 5.99
N PHE A 29 -17.15 -9.76 6.79
CA PHE A 29 -17.34 -10.52 8.02
C PHE A 29 -18.32 -9.78 8.95
N HIS A 30 -19.55 -10.29 9.04
CA HIS A 30 -20.55 -9.80 9.98
C HIS A 30 -20.66 -10.75 11.18
N CYS A 31 -20.10 -10.35 12.32
CA CYS A 31 -20.35 -11.02 13.58
C CYS A 31 -21.63 -10.45 14.20
N ASN A 32 -22.72 -11.23 14.20
CA ASN A 32 -23.92 -10.85 14.93
C ASN A 32 -23.69 -11.03 16.44
N VAL A 33 -23.29 -9.96 17.13
CA VAL A 33 -23.05 -9.95 18.57
C VAL A 33 -24.31 -10.14 19.42
N GLN A 34 -25.49 -10.04 18.81
CA GLN A 34 -26.79 -10.29 19.47
C GLN A 34 -27.26 -11.74 19.32
N ALA A 35 -26.60 -12.54 18.46
CA ALA A 35 -26.94 -13.94 18.31
C ALA A 35 -26.68 -14.71 19.63
N PRO A 36 -27.56 -15.64 20.02
CA PRO A 36 -27.33 -16.43 21.23
C PRO A 36 -26.05 -17.27 21.08
N PHE A 37 -25.24 -17.28 22.13
CA PHE A 37 -24.07 -18.17 22.17
C PHE A 37 -24.53 -19.61 22.31
N GLU A 38 -24.57 -20.31 21.18
CA GLU A 38 -24.77 -21.75 21.10
C GLU A 38 -23.66 -22.47 21.88
N LYS A 39 -24.07 -23.12 22.97
CA LYS A 39 -23.19 -23.90 23.87
C LYS A 39 -22.77 -25.20 23.20
N ALA A 40 -21.73 -25.84 23.75
CA ALA A 40 -21.30 -27.17 23.32
C ALA A 40 -22.46 -28.18 23.41
N GLY A 41 -22.66 -28.95 22.34
CA GLY A 41 -23.61 -30.08 22.27
C GLY A 41 -22.89 -31.42 22.24
N ALA A 42 -23.63 -32.50 21.97
CA ALA A 42 -23.07 -33.84 21.82
C ALA A 42 -22.17 -33.99 20.58
N GLU A 43 -22.42 -33.18 19.55
CA GLU A 43 -21.69 -33.21 18.28
C GLU A 43 -20.72 -32.03 18.14
N ILE A 44 -19.63 -32.24 17.40
CA ILE A 44 -18.68 -31.18 17.06
C ILE A 44 -19.35 -30.20 16.09
N ARG A 45 -19.40 -28.93 16.46
CA ARG A 45 -19.82 -27.83 15.58
C ARG A 45 -18.62 -27.26 14.83
N MET A 46 -18.76 -27.12 13.52
CA MET A 46 -17.79 -26.45 12.66
C MET A 46 -18.24 -25.03 12.32
N THR A 47 -17.28 -24.12 12.16
CA THR A 47 -17.49 -22.79 11.57
C THR A 47 -16.73 -22.75 10.25
N ASP A 48 -17.32 -22.13 9.23
CA ASP A 48 -16.68 -21.97 7.93
C ASP A 48 -15.42 -21.10 8.03
N ALA A 49 -14.45 -21.39 7.17
CA ALA A 49 -13.27 -20.54 7.01
C ALA A 49 -13.68 -19.19 6.41
N LYS A 50 -13.13 -18.10 6.96
CA LYS A 50 -13.43 -16.74 6.52
C LYS A 50 -12.14 -15.97 6.27
N VAL A 51 -12.21 -15.05 5.32
CA VAL A 51 -11.16 -14.08 5.05
C VAL A 51 -11.58 -12.76 5.66
N ASP A 52 -10.65 -12.09 6.34
CA ASP A 52 -10.90 -10.78 6.93
C ASP A 52 -11.12 -9.71 5.85
N PHE A 53 -10.19 -9.59 4.89
CA PHE A 53 -10.38 -8.81 3.67
C PHE A 53 -9.40 -9.28 2.58
N VAL A 54 -9.74 -8.98 1.33
CA VAL A 54 -8.89 -9.30 0.18
C VAL A 54 -8.01 -8.10 -0.17
N PHE A 55 -6.73 -8.33 -0.42
CA PHE A 55 -5.87 -7.32 -1.02
C PHE A 55 -6.27 -7.15 -2.50
N PRO A 56 -6.66 -5.94 -2.94
CA PRO A 56 -7.04 -5.74 -4.32
C PRO A 56 -5.84 -5.89 -5.25
N GLU A 57 -6.14 -6.01 -6.54
CA GLU A 57 -5.14 -5.87 -7.59
C GLU A 57 -4.47 -4.50 -7.52
N VAL A 58 -3.16 -4.48 -7.78
CA VAL A 58 -2.36 -3.26 -7.72
C VAL A 58 -1.85 -2.97 -9.14
N PRO A 59 -2.37 -1.95 -9.83
CA PRO A 59 -1.84 -1.54 -11.12
C PRO A 59 -0.51 -0.82 -10.90
N PHE A 60 0.61 -1.45 -11.26
CA PHE A 60 1.90 -0.76 -11.22
C PHE A 60 1.98 0.26 -12.35
N PRO A 61 2.58 1.44 -12.10
CA PRO A 61 2.68 2.51 -13.08
C PRO A 61 3.63 2.13 -14.22
N SER A 62 3.40 2.74 -15.37
CA SER A 62 4.33 2.78 -16.49
C SER A 62 5.51 3.71 -16.19
N ASN A 63 6.57 3.60 -17.00
CA ASN A 63 7.73 4.48 -16.90
C ASN A 63 7.49 5.93 -17.39
N LYS A 64 6.27 6.25 -17.87
CA LYS A 64 5.94 7.58 -18.39
C LYS A 64 6.00 8.65 -17.30
N ILE A 65 5.71 8.29 -16.05
CA ILE A 65 5.81 9.19 -14.90
C ILE A 65 7.27 9.63 -14.72
N PHE A 66 8.20 8.67 -14.65
CA PHE A 66 9.62 8.99 -14.56
C PHE A 66 10.12 9.76 -15.78
N ALA A 67 9.71 9.38 -16.99
CA ALA A 67 10.07 10.11 -18.20
C ALA A 67 9.60 11.58 -18.21
N THR A 68 8.51 11.89 -17.50
CA THR A 68 7.95 13.26 -17.42
C THR A 68 8.55 14.07 -16.27
N MET A 69 8.75 13.46 -15.10
CA MET A 69 9.15 14.15 -13.88
C MET A 69 10.67 14.12 -13.64
N GLY A 70 11.33 13.02 -13.99
CA GLY A 70 12.70 12.74 -13.61
C GLY A 70 12.87 12.43 -12.11
N ALA A 71 14.07 11.99 -11.73
CA ALA A 71 14.39 11.56 -10.38
C ALA A 71 14.22 12.68 -9.33
N GLN A 72 14.74 13.89 -9.62
CA GLN A 72 14.73 15.01 -8.68
C GLN A 72 13.32 15.44 -8.28
N ALA A 73 12.37 15.46 -9.22
CA ALA A 73 10.98 15.83 -8.91
C ALA A 73 10.25 14.72 -8.13
N ILE A 74 10.55 13.45 -8.40
CA ILE A 74 10.00 12.32 -7.63
C ILE A 74 10.56 12.34 -6.20
N GLU A 75 11.85 12.60 -6.02
CA GLU A 75 12.45 12.76 -4.71
C GLU A 75 11.80 13.93 -3.95
N ALA A 76 11.67 15.10 -4.57
CA ALA A 76 11.02 16.26 -3.98
C ALA A 76 9.56 15.98 -3.57
N MET A 77 8.82 15.22 -4.39
CA MET A 77 7.46 14.75 -4.06
C MET A 77 7.46 13.92 -2.77
N VAL A 78 8.35 12.92 -2.67
CA VAL A 78 8.44 12.04 -1.49
C VAL A 78 8.85 12.83 -0.26
N VAL A 79 9.84 13.73 -0.37
CA VAL A 79 10.29 14.60 0.73
C VAL A 79 9.17 15.50 1.22
N HIS A 80 8.41 16.12 0.31
CA HIS A 80 7.26 16.97 0.67
C HIS A 80 6.19 16.17 1.41
N HIS A 81 5.85 14.98 0.89
CA HIS A 81 4.88 14.08 1.52
C HIS A 81 5.31 13.65 2.93
N HIS A 82 6.56 13.22 3.11
CA HIS A 82 7.07 12.79 4.41
C HIS A 82 7.15 13.95 5.40
N THR A 83 7.46 15.17 4.93
CA THR A 83 7.47 16.37 5.77
C THR A 83 6.07 16.69 6.31
N LEU A 84 5.03 16.49 5.51
CA LEU A 84 3.64 16.61 5.96
C LEU A 84 3.26 15.49 6.93
N LEU A 85 3.68 14.25 6.65
CA LEU A 85 3.42 13.09 7.52
C LEU A 85 3.98 13.28 8.92
N ARG A 86 5.23 13.77 9.04
CA ARG A 86 5.89 14.02 10.33
C ARG A 86 5.14 15.03 11.21
N LYS A 87 4.34 15.92 10.59
CA LYS A 87 3.52 16.94 11.27
C LYS A 87 2.06 16.53 11.46
N SER A 88 1.71 15.29 11.10
CA SER A 88 0.33 14.79 11.11
C SER A 88 0.01 13.96 12.35
N ALA A 89 -1.23 13.49 12.46
CA ALA A 89 -1.64 12.58 13.54
C ALA A 89 -0.95 11.19 13.50
N ILE A 90 -0.22 10.86 12.42
CA ILE A 90 0.65 9.67 12.36
C ILE A 90 2.14 10.01 12.38
N GLY A 91 2.49 11.24 12.80
CA GLY A 91 3.88 11.72 12.85
C GLY A 91 4.78 10.85 13.74
N GLU A 92 4.22 10.23 14.78
CA GLU A 92 4.95 9.31 15.68
C GLU A 92 5.45 8.03 14.99
N LEU A 93 4.92 7.69 13.81
CA LEU A 93 5.45 6.57 13.00
C LEU A 93 6.77 6.92 12.30
N PHE A 94 7.17 8.20 12.32
CA PHE A 94 8.35 8.70 11.63
C PHE A 94 9.42 9.12 12.65
N PRO A 95 10.71 8.98 12.31
CA PRO A 95 11.80 9.42 13.18
C PRO A 95 11.70 10.90 13.54
N SER A 96 11.93 11.23 14.81
CA SER A 96 12.02 12.61 15.30
C SER A 96 13.38 13.26 14.99
N ASP A 97 14.44 12.45 14.93
CA ASP A 97 15.77 12.92 14.54
C ASP A 97 15.81 13.26 13.04
N ASP A 98 16.31 14.46 12.71
CA ASP A 98 16.29 14.97 11.34
C ASP A 98 17.19 14.18 10.38
N ALA A 99 18.34 13.69 10.84
CA ALA A 99 19.26 12.92 10.01
C ALA A 99 18.69 11.53 9.70
N VAL A 100 18.12 10.86 10.71
CA VAL A 100 17.43 9.58 10.53
C VAL A 100 16.19 9.76 9.64
N PHE A 101 15.41 10.81 9.86
CA PHE A 101 14.24 11.13 9.03
C PHE A 101 14.62 11.36 7.56
N ALA A 102 15.67 12.14 7.30
CA ALA A 102 16.17 12.38 5.95
C ALA A 102 16.62 11.06 5.29
N HIS A 103 17.36 10.22 6.02
CA HIS A 103 17.83 8.92 5.51
C HIS A 103 16.66 7.98 5.13
N VAL A 104 15.66 7.81 6.00
CA VAL A 104 14.52 6.93 5.69
C VAL A 104 13.64 7.50 4.56
N THR A 105 13.56 8.83 4.46
CA THR A 105 12.81 9.50 3.38
C THR A 105 13.50 9.34 2.03
N HIS A 106 14.83 9.49 1.99
CA HIS A 106 15.63 9.25 0.78
C HIS A 106 15.50 7.80 0.31
N LYS A 107 15.58 6.83 1.23
CA LYS A 107 15.32 5.42 0.92
C LYS A 107 13.94 5.19 0.31
N THR A 108 12.91 5.88 0.81
CA THR A 108 11.57 5.83 0.19
C THR A 108 11.59 6.46 -1.20
N ALA A 109 12.30 7.57 -1.40
CA ALA A 109 12.43 8.22 -2.71
C ALA A 109 13.09 7.30 -3.74
N GLU A 110 14.19 6.61 -3.38
CA GLU A 110 14.84 5.62 -4.25
C GLU A 110 13.88 4.50 -4.66
N PHE A 111 13.03 4.02 -3.74
CA PHE A 111 11.99 3.04 -4.07
C PHE A 111 11.00 3.59 -5.10
N PHE A 112 10.51 4.82 -4.90
CA PHE A 112 9.57 5.44 -5.84
C PHE A 112 10.21 5.70 -7.20
N ILE A 113 11.46 6.16 -7.23
CA ILE A 113 12.22 6.38 -8.47
C ILE A 113 12.33 5.07 -9.25
N GLU A 114 12.77 3.99 -8.60
CA GLU A 114 12.91 2.69 -9.25
C GLU A 114 11.55 2.14 -9.71
N ALA A 115 10.52 2.19 -8.86
CA ALA A 115 9.18 1.70 -9.16
C ALA A 115 8.51 2.46 -10.32
N LEU A 116 8.87 3.73 -10.53
CA LEU A 116 8.37 4.56 -11.62
C LEU A 116 9.22 4.47 -12.89
N GLY A 117 10.26 3.62 -12.92
CA GLY A 117 11.08 3.34 -14.10
C GLY A 117 12.43 4.05 -14.16
N GLY A 118 12.91 4.58 -13.03
CA GLY A 118 14.25 5.15 -12.87
C GLY A 118 15.34 4.10 -12.63
N ALA A 119 16.49 4.57 -12.10
CA ALA A 119 17.62 3.71 -11.77
C ALA A 119 17.30 2.71 -10.64
N GLN A 120 17.99 1.57 -10.64
CA GLN A 120 17.80 0.49 -9.66
C GLN A 120 18.59 0.69 -8.35
N ASP A 121 18.57 1.90 -7.82
CA ASP A 121 19.36 2.27 -6.65
C ASP A 121 18.82 1.61 -5.37
N PHE A 122 17.49 1.49 -5.25
CA PHE A 122 16.87 0.89 -4.07
C PHE A 122 17.15 -0.61 -4.01
N SER A 123 16.92 -1.35 -5.10
CA SER A 123 17.11 -2.80 -5.10
C SER A 123 18.59 -3.19 -5.02
N THR A 124 19.49 -2.38 -5.58
CA THR A 124 20.94 -2.58 -5.43
C THR A 124 21.38 -2.45 -3.97
N GLN A 125 20.87 -1.46 -3.24
CA GLN A 125 21.29 -1.20 -1.86
C GLN A 125 20.53 -2.03 -0.82
N TYR A 126 19.25 -2.30 -1.06
CA TYR A 126 18.35 -2.87 -0.06
C TYR A 126 17.72 -4.20 -0.47
N GLY A 127 17.93 -4.67 -1.70
CA GLY A 127 17.32 -5.89 -2.23
C GLY A 127 15.84 -5.75 -2.54
N HIS A 128 15.13 -6.87 -2.58
CA HIS A 128 13.72 -6.93 -2.95
C HIS A 128 12.84 -6.02 -2.05
N PRO A 129 11.87 -5.25 -2.63
CA PRO A 129 11.05 -4.30 -1.86
C PRO A 129 10.33 -4.89 -0.65
N ALA A 130 9.72 -6.08 -0.80
CA ALA A 130 9.05 -6.81 0.29
C ALA A 130 8.25 -5.88 1.23
N LEU A 131 7.50 -4.93 0.65
CA LEU A 131 7.03 -3.74 1.35
C LEU A 131 6.24 -4.10 2.62
N ARG A 132 5.26 -5.00 2.52
CA ARG A 132 4.44 -5.40 3.67
C ARG A 132 5.30 -5.92 4.84
N GLU A 133 6.27 -6.77 4.55
CA GLU A 133 7.17 -7.34 5.56
C GLU A 133 7.97 -6.24 6.26
N ARG A 134 8.51 -5.29 5.50
CA ARG A 134 9.26 -4.16 6.04
C ARG A 134 8.40 -3.22 6.89
N HIS A 135 7.09 -3.17 6.62
CA HIS A 135 6.14 -2.33 7.36
C HIS A 135 5.60 -2.98 8.64
N PHE A 136 5.86 -4.27 8.92
CA PHE A 136 5.41 -4.94 10.16
C PHE A 136 6.01 -4.37 11.45
N ARG A 137 7.05 -3.54 11.36
CA ARG A 137 7.68 -2.89 12.51
C ARG A 137 6.85 -1.72 13.06
N PHE A 138 5.83 -1.30 12.31
CA PHE A 138 4.98 -0.16 12.62
C PHE A 138 3.53 -0.63 12.78
N LEU A 139 2.78 -0.02 13.69
CA LEU A 139 1.35 -0.26 13.83
C LEU A 139 0.60 0.59 12.81
N ILE A 140 0.23 -0.02 11.69
CA ILE A 140 -0.48 0.66 10.59
C ILE A 140 -1.91 0.13 10.58
N ASP A 141 -2.83 0.97 11.06
CA ASP A 141 -4.27 0.72 10.99
C ASP A 141 -4.91 1.37 9.76
N GLU A 142 -6.23 1.19 9.61
CA GLU A 142 -7.00 1.73 8.49
C GLU A 142 -6.94 3.26 8.46
N LYS A 143 -6.97 3.91 9.63
CA LYS A 143 -6.92 5.38 9.76
C LYS A 143 -5.56 5.94 9.37
N ALA A 144 -4.47 5.27 9.74
CA ALA A 144 -3.11 5.65 9.37
C ALA A 144 -2.92 5.61 7.86
N ARG A 145 -3.45 4.58 7.18
CA ARG A 145 -3.49 4.53 5.71
C ARG A 145 -4.26 5.71 5.13
N ASP A 146 -5.43 6.03 5.67
CA ASP A 146 -6.28 7.11 5.14
C ASP A 146 -5.58 8.48 5.28
N ILE A 147 -4.88 8.73 6.39
CA ILE A 147 -4.06 9.93 6.58
C ILE A 147 -2.89 9.95 5.59
N TRP A 148 -2.22 8.82 5.39
CA TRP A 148 -1.13 8.71 4.43
C TRP A 148 -1.58 9.06 3.00
N LEU A 149 -2.73 8.55 2.56
CA LEU A 149 -3.32 8.85 1.25
C LEU A 149 -3.80 10.31 1.16
N MET A 150 -4.43 10.84 2.21
CA MET A 150 -4.85 12.25 2.27
C MET A 150 -3.68 13.19 2.05
N LEU A 151 -2.54 12.91 2.69
CA LEU A 151 -1.34 13.74 2.55
C LEU A 151 -0.65 13.55 1.20
N TYR A 152 -0.76 12.38 0.58
CA TYR A 152 -0.33 12.20 -0.82
C TYR A 152 -1.20 13.02 -1.76
N LYS A 153 -2.52 13.00 -1.59
CA LYS A 153 -3.45 13.84 -2.36
C LYS A 153 -3.08 15.32 -2.25
N LYS A 154 -2.80 15.81 -1.03
CA LYS A 154 -2.32 17.19 -0.81
C LYS A 154 -0.99 17.43 -1.52
N THR A 155 -0.03 16.51 -1.39
CA THR A 155 1.30 16.61 -2.01
C THR A 155 1.20 16.76 -3.52
N LEU A 156 0.43 15.89 -4.17
CA LEU A 156 0.22 15.91 -5.62
C LEU A 156 -0.38 17.23 -6.12
N LYS A 157 -1.26 17.87 -5.32
CA LYS A 157 -1.78 19.21 -5.61
C LYS A 157 -0.71 20.29 -5.43
N ASP A 158 0.00 20.27 -4.31
CA ASP A 158 0.98 21.31 -3.96
C ASP A 158 2.12 21.39 -4.97
N ILE A 159 2.57 20.24 -5.49
CA ILE A 159 3.67 20.19 -6.47
C ILE A 159 3.20 20.32 -7.93
N ALA A 160 1.90 20.53 -8.15
CA ALA A 160 1.28 20.52 -9.48
C ALA A 160 1.67 19.27 -10.30
N PHE A 161 1.46 18.08 -9.72
CA PHE A 161 1.81 16.80 -10.36
C PHE A 161 1.19 16.69 -11.77
N PRO A 162 1.92 16.16 -12.78
CA PRO A 162 1.44 16.12 -14.16
C PRO A 162 0.07 15.46 -14.28
N THR A 163 -0.92 16.22 -14.76
CA THR A 163 -2.33 15.82 -14.70
C THR A 163 -2.62 14.55 -15.50
N GLN A 164 -1.92 14.33 -16.61
CA GLN A 164 -2.04 13.13 -17.44
C GLN A 164 -1.63 11.83 -16.73
N HIS A 165 -0.90 11.94 -15.60
CA HIS A 165 -0.37 10.81 -14.85
C HIS A 165 -1.02 10.64 -13.47
N LEU A 166 -1.89 11.56 -13.05
CA LEU A 166 -2.49 11.56 -11.71
C LEU A 166 -3.25 10.27 -11.42
N GLU A 167 -4.07 9.82 -12.37
CA GLU A 167 -4.87 8.60 -12.22
C GLU A 167 -3.98 7.36 -12.07
N GLU A 168 -2.98 7.24 -12.94
CA GLU A 168 -2.05 6.11 -12.96
C GLU A 168 -1.27 6.01 -11.64
N PHE A 169 -0.70 7.13 -11.18
CA PHE A 169 0.01 7.19 -9.91
C PHE A 169 -0.90 6.92 -8.71
N TRP A 170 -2.09 7.53 -8.69
CA TRP A 170 -3.03 7.39 -7.58
C TRP A 170 -3.55 5.97 -7.43
N ASN A 171 -4.00 5.35 -8.53
CA ASN A 171 -4.55 3.99 -8.52
C ASN A 171 -3.49 2.97 -8.06
N TRP A 172 -2.21 3.21 -8.35
CA TRP A 172 -1.11 2.40 -7.82
C TRP A 172 -0.99 2.50 -6.30
N ILE A 173 -0.78 3.71 -5.76
CA ILE A 173 -0.52 3.89 -4.32
C ILE A 173 -1.75 3.59 -3.46
N GLU A 174 -2.96 3.85 -3.96
CA GLU A 174 -4.22 3.60 -3.26
C GLU A 174 -4.41 2.11 -3.03
N ALA A 175 -4.24 1.30 -4.07
CA ALA A 175 -4.39 -0.14 -3.97
C ALA A 175 -3.23 -0.79 -3.20
N LEU A 176 -1.99 -0.34 -3.45
CA LEU A 176 -0.80 -0.88 -2.78
C LEU A 176 -0.81 -0.63 -1.27
N SER A 177 -1.25 0.57 -0.84
CA SER A 177 -1.25 0.96 0.57
C SER A 177 -2.14 0.07 1.45
N ILE A 178 -3.18 -0.55 0.89
CA ILE A 178 -4.02 -1.52 1.62
C ILE A 178 -3.19 -2.70 2.13
N ARG A 179 -2.18 -3.11 1.36
CA ARG A 179 -1.27 -4.21 1.74
C ARG A 179 -0.34 -3.84 2.90
N MET A 180 -0.26 -2.57 3.29
CA MET A 180 0.56 -2.11 4.42
C MET A 180 -0.20 -2.16 5.75
N ILE A 181 -1.53 -2.23 5.75
CA ILE A 181 -2.35 -2.35 6.97
C ILE A 181 -2.00 -3.65 7.69
N ASN A 182 -1.56 -3.54 8.93
CA ASN A 182 -1.15 -4.66 9.77
C ASN A 182 -1.79 -4.64 11.18
N ARG A 183 -2.60 -3.62 11.49
CA ARG A 183 -3.42 -3.53 12.69
C ARG A 183 -4.88 -3.31 12.30
N ARG A 184 -5.74 -4.32 12.47
CA ARG A 184 -7.19 -4.16 12.24
C ARG A 184 -7.87 -3.57 13.47
N THR A 185 -8.75 -2.60 13.25
CA THR A 185 -9.54 -1.94 14.31
C THR A 185 -11.05 -2.05 14.10
N THR A 186 -11.46 -2.58 12.94
CA THR A 186 -12.86 -2.80 12.54
C THR A 186 -12.98 -4.05 11.69
N PHE A 187 -14.19 -4.61 11.56
CA PHE A 187 -14.50 -5.68 10.60
C PHE A 187 -14.78 -5.14 9.18
N GLU A 188 -15.05 -3.85 9.04
CA GLU A 188 -15.27 -3.19 7.75
C GLU A 188 -14.04 -3.29 6.86
N THR A 189 -14.22 -3.60 5.58
CA THR A 189 -13.10 -3.64 4.64
C THR A 189 -12.44 -2.26 4.50
N PRO A 190 -11.11 -2.18 4.32
CA PRO A 190 -10.43 -0.89 4.15
C PRO A 190 -11.05 -0.04 3.03
N LYS A 191 -11.29 1.24 3.33
CA LYS A 191 -11.98 2.17 2.42
C LYS A 191 -11.23 2.31 1.10
N ARG A 192 -11.96 2.28 -0.01
CA ARG A 192 -11.44 2.51 -1.36
C ARG A 192 -11.58 3.97 -1.79
N TYR A 193 -10.58 4.47 -2.47
CA TYR A 193 -10.55 5.82 -3.05
C TYR A 193 -10.19 5.76 -4.54
N PRO A 194 -11.01 5.14 -5.42
CA PRO A 194 -10.71 5.13 -6.85
C PRO A 194 -10.53 6.55 -7.38
N PHE A 195 -9.63 6.78 -8.34
CA PHE A 195 -9.31 8.15 -8.80
C PHE A 195 -10.56 8.95 -9.20
N ALA A 196 -11.54 8.33 -9.86
CA ALA A 196 -12.81 8.94 -10.23
C ALA A 196 -13.55 9.60 -9.04
N SER A 197 -13.47 9.04 -7.83
CA SER A 197 -14.13 9.61 -6.65
C SER A 197 -13.41 10.82 -6.06
N ILE A 198 -12.14 11.04 -6.43
CA ILE A 198 -11.33 12.15 -5.94
C ILE A 198 -10.85 13.10 -7.04
N ALA A 199 -11.17 12.85 -8.31
CA ALA A 199 -10.69 13.65 -9.44
C ALA A 199 -11.03 15.15 -9.29
N HIS A 200 -12.21 15.45 -8.73
CA HIS A 200 -12.67 16.81 -8.42
C HIS A 200 -11.77 17.56 -7.42
N GLU A 201 -10.93 16.85 -6.67
CA GLU A 201 -9.97 17.48 -5.75
C GLU A 201 -8.79 18.09 -6.50
N PHE A 202 -8.48 17.63 -7.72
CA PHE A 202 -7.35 18.12 -8.52
C PHE A 202 -7.73 19.22 -9.51
N THR A 203 -9.02 19.52 -9.67
CA THR A 203 -9.46 20.65 -10.48
C THR A 203 -9.23 21.96 -9.72
N PRO A 204 -8.65 23.00 -10.34
CA PRO A 204 -8.57 24.32 -9.74
C PRO A 204 -9.97 24.79 -9.33
N LYS A 205 -10.12 25.31 -8.10
CA LYS A 205 -11.31 26.07 -7.77
C LYS A 205 -11.24 27.35 -8.59
N GLY A 206 -12.19 27.53 -9.51
CA GLY A 206 -12.36 28.76 -10.28
C GLY A 206 -12.63 29.96 -9.39
#